data_AF-A0A2M7XNX9-F1
#
_entry.id   AF-A0A2M7XNX9-F1
#
_cell.length_a   1.000
_cell.length_b   1.000
_cell.length_c   1.000
_cell.angle_alpha   90.00
_cell.angle_beta   90.00
_cell.angle_gamma   90.00
#
_symmetry.space_group_name_H-M   'P 1'
#
loop_
_entity.id
_entity.type
_entity.pdbx_description
1 polymer ?
#
loop_
_entity_poly.entity_id
_entity_poly.type
_entity_poly.pdbx_seq_one_letter_code
_entity_poly.pdbx_strand_id
1 'polypeptide(L)'
;MAHTKSQGKTNQKSNRPGQRLGIKKSGGEKVAVGQIIARQVGSKYHSGLGTKLGKDFTIYAIHPGIVKFINKLGKKVITVVKPFAKTTPKIKVEKAKIEKVKVVEKKVTVKKVVVKKPVVKK
;
A
#
# COMPACT_ATOMS: atom_id res chain seq x y z
N MET A 1 4.51 -54.34 -54.89
CA MET A 1 4.03 -53.85 -53.58
C MET A 1 5.05 -52.87 -53.03
N ALA A 2 4.69 -51.59 -52.85
CA ALA A 2 5.58 -50.63 -52.20
C ALA A 2 5.51 -50.82 -50.68
N HIS A 3 6.52 -51.45 -50.11
CA HIS A 3 6.74 -51.53 -48.67
C HIS A 3 7.43 -50.24 -48.20
N THR A 4 6.63 -49.30 -47.71
CA THR A 4 6.86 -48.55 -46.44
C THR A 4 5.72 -47.57 -46.28
N LYS A 5 4.74 -47.91 -45.43
CA LYS A 5 3.74 -46.97 -44.92
C LYS A 5 4.36 -46.14 -43.80
N SER A 6 5.34 -45.28 -44.10
CA SER A 6 5.80 -44.29 -43.11
C SER A 6 5.03 -42.99 -43.32
N GLN A 7 3.73 -43.01 -43.04
CA GLN A 7 2.95 -41.79 -42.96
C GLN A 7 3.22 -41.16 -41.60
N GLY A 8 3.91 -40.01 -41.59
CA GLY A 8 4.24 -39.29 -40.36
C GLY A 8 2.99 -38.91 -39.56
N LYS A 9 3.10 -38.89 -38.23
CA LYS A 9 2.03 -38.46 -37.32
C LYS A 9 1.61 -37.02 -37.65
N THR A 10 0.30 -36.79 -37.84
CA THR A 10 -0.21 -35.43 -37.95
C THR A 10 -0.04 -34.74 -36.59
N ASN A 11 0.59 -33.56 -36.58
CA ASN A 11 0.73 -32.77 -35.36
C ASN A 11 -0.64 -32.28 -34.91
N GLN A 12 -1.30 -33.01 -34.02
CA GLN A 12 -2.52 -32.52 -33.38
C GLN A 12 -2.19 -31.38 -32.42
N LYS A 13 -2.51 -30.16 -32.85
CA LYS A 13 -2.36 -28.96 -32.03
C LYS A 13 -3.54 -28.87 -31.07
N SER A 14 -3.26 -28.73 -29.78
CA SER A 14 -4.33 -28.57 -28.77
C SER A 14 -4.97 -27.19 -28.91
N ASN A 15 -6.29 -27.14 -29.10
CA ASN A 15 -7.06 -25.88 -29.19
C ASN A 15 -7.67 -25.45 -27.83
N ARG A 16 -7.03 -25.80 -26.71
CA ARG A 16 -7.55 -25.41 -25.39
C ARG A 16 -7.07 -23.99 -25.06
N PRO A 17 -7.97 -23.04 -24.74
CA PRO A 17 -7.55 -21.71 -24.34
C PRO A 17 -6.76 -21.75 -23.03
N GLY A 18 -5.80 -20.85 -22.88
CA GLY A 18 -5.04 -20.71 -21.65
C GLY A 18 -5.93 -20.29 -20.48
N GLN A 19 -5.77 -20.92 -19.31
CA GLN A 19 -6.61 -20.68 -18.13
C GLN A 19 -6.29 -19.38 -17.37
N ARG A 20 -5.29 -18.61 -17.83
CA ARG A 20 -4.88 -17.32 -17.24
C ARG A 20 -4.53 -17.38 -15.75
N LEU A 21 -3.96 -18.50 -15.31
CA LEU A 21 -3.41 -18.70 -13.97
C LEU A 21 -2.23 -17.76 -13.74
N GLY A 22 -1.91 -17.50 -12.47
CA GLY A 22 -0.78 -16.69 -12.04
C GLY A 22 -1.14 -15.66 -10.96
N ILE A 23 -0.14 -14.86 -10.62
CA ILE A 23 -0.25 -13.74 -9.68
C ILE A 23 -1.03 -12.61 -10.36
N LYS A 24 -1.97 -12.01 -9.62
CA LYS A 24 -2.77 -10.86 -10.04
C LYS A 24 -2.40 -9.58 -9.29
N LYS A 25 -1.83 -9.71 -8.09
CA LYS A 25 -1.33 -8.62 -7.26
C LYS A 25 0.08 -8.93 -6.80
N SER A 26 1.03 -8.08 -7.18
CA SER A 26 2.44 -8.23 -6.82
C SER A 26 2.72 -7.76 -5.38
N GLY A 27 3.92 -8.03 -4.88
CA GLY A 27 4.32 -7.64 -3.52
C GLY A 27 4.42 -6.13 -3.40
N GLY A 28 3.88 -5.55 -2.34
CA GLY A 28 3.83 -4.10 -2.13
C GLY A 28 2.57 -3.42 -2.69
N GLU A 29 1.73 -4.14 -3.46
CA GLU A 29 0.47 -3.58 -3.95
C GLU A 29 -0.59 -3.48 -2.86
N LYS A 30 -1.39 -2.41 -2.93
CA LYS A 30 -2.59 -2.26 -2.11
C LYS A 30 -3.70 -3.16 -2.63
N VAL A 31 -4.39 -3.83 -1.71
CA VAL A 31 -5.54 -4.67 -1.98
C VAL A 31 -6.72 -4.29 -1.11
N ALA A 32 -7.92 -4.40 -1.68
CA ALA A 32 -9.18 -4.31 -0.96
C ALA A 32 -9.68 -5.71 -0.55
N VAL A 33 -10.73 -5.75 0.26
CA VAL A 33 -11.42 -7.00 0.63
C VAL A 33 -11.92 -7.72 -0.62
N GLY A 34 -11.76 -9.04 -0.67
CA GLY A 34 -12.23 -9.89 -1.77
C GLY A 34 -11.37 -9.87 -3.03
N GLN A 35 -10.35 -9.01 -3.10
CA GLN A 35 -9.47 -8.98 -4.28
C GLN A 35 -8.61 -10.24 -4.36
N ILE A 36 -8.52 -10.78 -5.58
CA ILE A 36 -7.71 -11.95 -5.90
C ILE A 36 -6.24 -11.57 -5.98
N ILE A 37 -5.39 -12.30 -5.27
CA ILE A 37 -3.93 -12.10 -5.26
C ILE A 37 -3.25 -13.09 -6.19
N ALA A 38 -3.67 -14.36 -6.18
CA ALA A 38 -3.13 -15.40 -7.05
C ALA A 38 -4.21 -16.41 -7.43
N ARG A 39 -4.31 -16.73 -8.72
CA ARG A 39 -5.09 -17.87 -9.24
C ARG A 39 -4.12 -18.98 -9.60
N GLN A 40 -4.31 -20.17 -9.08
CA GLN A 40 -3.35 -21.26 -9.24
C GLN A 40 -4.09 -22.60 -9.30
N VAL A 41 -3.42 -23.61 -9.83
CA VAL A 41 -3.86 -24.99 -9.73
C VAL A 41 -3.00 -25.64 -8.65
N GLY A 42 -3.64 -26.20 -7.62
CA GLY A 42 -2.98 -26.64 -6.40
C GLY A 42 -2.38 -25.49 -5.59
N SER A 43 -1.73 -25.81 -4.47
CA SER A 43 -1.20 -24.81 -3.54
C SER A 43 0.30 -24.53 -3.78
N LYS A 44 0.63 -23.80 -4.86
CA LYS A 44 2.00 -23.28 -5.06
C LYS A 44 2.34 -22.18 -4.05
N TYR A 45 1.35 -21.32 -3.80
CA TYR A 45 1.32 -20.37 -2.71
C TYR A 45 0.29 -20.83 -1.67
N HIS A 46 0.58 -20.57 -0.40
CA HIS A 46 -0.32 -20.83 0.71
C HIS A 46 -0.89 -19.52 1.26
N SER A 47 -2.11 -19.57 1.79
CA SER A 47 -2.71 -18.43 2.50
C SER A 47 -2.01 -18.22 3.84
N GLY A 48 -1.75 -16.97 4.19
CA GLY A 48 -1.25 -16.56 5.48
C GLY A 48 -2.18 -15.52 6.12
N LEU A 49 -1.62 -14.66 6.96
CA LEU A 49 -2.38 -13.59 7.62
C LEU A 49 -3.08 -12.69 6.60
N GLY A 50 -4.37 -12.44 6.81
CA GLY A 50 -5.16 -11.53 5.96
C GLY A 50 -5.58 -12.07 4.61
N THR A 51 -5.30 -13.35 4.31
CA THR A 51 -5.71 -14.02 3.09
C THR A 51 -6.42 -15.33 3.38
N LYS A 52 -7.25 -15.77 2.45
CA LYS A 52 -7.91 -17.10 2.51
C LYS A 52 -7.75 -17.81 1.19
N LEU A 53 -7.82 -19.13 1.27
CA LEU A 53 -7.75 -20.06 0.14
C LEU A 53 -9.18 -20.45 -0.27
N GLY A 54 -9.52 -20.28 -1.55
CA GLY A 54 -10.83 -20.65 -2.13
C GLY A 54 -10.93 -22.13 -2.47
N LYS A 55 -12.10 -22.60 -2.93
CA LYS A 55 -12.27 -24.02 -3.31
C LYS A 55 -11.31 -24.45 -4.44
N ASP A 56 -10.98 -23.52 -5.33
CA ASP A 56 -10.12 -23.69 -6.51
C ASP A 56 -8.64 -23.33 -6.23
N PHE A 57 -8.21 -23.30 -4.97
CA PHE A 57 -6.86 -22.86 -4.56
C PHE A 57 -6.51 -21.40 -4.86
N THR A 58 -7.47 -20.59 -5.32
CA THR A 58 -7.30 -19.14 -5.49
C THR A 58 -7.12 -18.47 -4.12
N ILE A 59 -6.13 -17.58 -4.02
CA ILE A 59 -5.88 -16.79 -2.81
C ILE A 59 -6.47 -15.39 -2.98
N TYR A 60 -7.30 -14.99 -2.03
CA TYR A 60 -7.93 -13.67 -1.98
C TYR A 60 -7.72 -12.98 -0.63
N ALA A 61 -7.82 -11.66 -0.61
CA ALA A 61 -7.67 -10.84 0.58
C ALA A 61 -8.97 -10.83 1.43
N ILE A 62 -8.84 -11.03 2.74
CA ILE A 62 -9.97 -10.93 3.70
C ILE A 62 -10.11 -9.50 4.23
N HIS A 63 -9.01 -8.75 4.30
CA HIS A 63 -9.00 -7.37 4.79
C HIS A 63 -8.19 -6.47 3.85
N PRO A 64 -8.43 -5.14 3.85
CA PRO A 64 -7.63 -4.24 3.04
C PRO A 64 -6.21 -4.18 3.60
N GLY A 65 -5.22 -4.02 2.71
CA GLY A 65 -3.84 -3.90 3.13
C GLY A 65 -2.85 -3.93 1.98
N ILE A 66 -1.61 -4.29 2.29
CA ILE A 66 -0.51 -4.43 1.33
C ILE A 66 -0.11 -5.90 1.24
N VAL A 67 0.03 -6.41 0.02
CA VAL A 67 0.44 -7.80 -0.24
C VAL A 67 1.91 -8.00 0.08
N LYS A 68 2.24 -9.06 0.83
CA LYS A 68 3.61 -9.47 1.13
C LYS A 68 3.76 -10.97 0.92
N PHE A 69 4.75 -11.35 0.12
CA PHE A 69 5.15 -12.73 -0.08
C PHE A 69 6.26 -13.07 0.92
N ILE A 70 6.10 -14.19 1.64
CA ILE A 70 7.08 -14.67 2.62
C ILE A 70 7.36 -16.15 2.37
N ASN A 71 8.55 -16.61 2.75
CA ASN A 71 8.87 -18.04 2.79
C ASN A 71 8.84 -18.49 4.25
N LYS A 72 7.99 -19.47 4.57
CA LYS A 72 7.87 -20.03 5.92
C LYS A 72 7.97 -21.55 5.84
N LEU A 73 8.96 -22.14 6.52
CA LEU A 73 9.18 -23.60 6.56
C LEU A 73 9.22 -24.23 5.15
N GLY A 74 9.96 -23.60 4.23
CA GLY A 74 10.06 -24.04 2.84
C GLY A 74 8.83 -23.77 1.96
N LYS A 75 7.74 -23.21 2.52
CA LYS A 75 6.51 -22.91 1.78
C LYS A 75 6.40 -21.41 1.46
N LYS A 76 5.95 -21.08 0.25
CA LYS A 76 5.66 -19.70 -0.16
C LYS A 76 4.28 -19.32 0.36
N VAL A 77 4.21 -18.29 1.20
CA VAL A 77 2.98 -17.83 1.86
C VAL A 77 2.68 -16.40 1.44
N ILE A 78 1.41 -16.12 1.16
CA ILE A 78 0.91 -14.78 0.83
C ILE A 78 0.19 -14.20 2.04
N THR A 79 0.66 -13.05 2.47
CA THR A 79 0.07 -12.30 3.58
C THR A 79 -0.39 -10.94 3.11
N VAL A 80 -1.44 -10.40 3.73
CA VAL A 80 -1.84 -9.01 3.58
C VAL A 80 -1.60 -8.34 4.91
N VAL A 81 -0.80 -7.28 4.92
CA VAL A 81 -0.46 -6.52 6.12
C VAL A 81 -1.23 -5.21 6.10
N LYS A 82 -1.86 -4.83 7.21
CA LYS A 82 -2.49 -3.51 7.31
C LYS A 82 -1.40 -2.44 7.19
N PRO A 83 -1.53 -1.44 6.29
CA PRO A 83 -0.60 -0.33 6.29
C PRO A 83 -0.69 0.38 7.64
N PHE A 84 0.45 0.62 8.27
CA PHE A 84 0.51 1.57 9.38
C PHE A 84 -0.05 2.89 8.84
N ALA A 85 -1.10 3.41 9.49
CA ALA A 85 -1.59 4.73 9.17
C ALA A 85 -0.42 5.70 9.37
N LYS A 86 0.14 6.22 8.27
CA LYS A 86 0.90 7.46 8.36
C LYS A 86 -0.13 8.49 8.74
N THR A 87 -0.25 8.76 10.04
CA THR A 87 -1.02 9.88 10.56
C THR A 87 -0.34 11.12 10.00
N THR A 88 -0.72 11.55 8.79
CA THR A 88 -0.59 12.97 8.48
C THR A 88 -1.55 13.63 9.44
N PRO A 89 -1.07 14.44 10.41
CA PRO A 89 -1.98 15.21 11.22
C PRO A 89 -2.76 16.08 10.23
N LYS A 90 -4.06 15.79 10.07
CA LYS A 90 -5.00 16.71 9.44
C LYS A 90 -5.12 17.87 10.43
N ILE A 91 -4.15 18.78 10.42
CA ILE A 91 -4.34 20.11 10.98
C ILE A 91 -5.50 20.68 10.17
N LYS A 92 -6.66 20.76 10.82
CA LYS A 92 -7.80 21.48 10.31
C LYS A 92 -7.38 22.93 10.17
N VAL A 93 -7.03 23.37 8.96
CA VAL A 93 -7.15 24.79 8.61
C VAL A 93 -8.65 25.02 8.45
N GLU A 94 -9.36 25.02 9.58
CA GLU A 94 -10.66 25.66 9.66
C GLU A 94 -10.39 27.12 9.33
N LYS A 95 -10.86 27.53 8.16
CA LYS A 95 -10.94 28.93 7.77
C LYS A 95 -11.64 29.66 8.91
N ALA A 96 -10.86 30.34 9.75
CA ALA A 96 -11.39 31.17 10.81
C ALA A 96 -12.24 32.24 10.12
N LYS A 97 -13.55 32.12 10.31
CA LYS A 97 -14.52 33.16 10.03
C LYS A 97 -14.02 34.44 10.69
N ILE A 98 -13.76 35.42 9.85
CA ILE A 98 -13.96 36.83 10.11
C ILE A 98 -15.28 36.98 10.89
N GLU A 99 -15.25 37.50 12.12
CA GLU A 99 -16.17 38.52 12.65
C GLU A 99 -15.97 38.74 14.16
N LYS A 100 -15.45 39.95 14.49
CA LYS A 100 -15.78 40.84 15.63
C LYS A 100 -15.74 40.19 17.04
N VAL A 101 -14.88 40.62 17.96
CA VAL A 101 -15.16 41.72 18.92
C VAL A 101 -13.87 42.10 19.69
N LYS A 102 -13.56 43.41 19.67
CA LYS A 102 -12.83 44.26 20.64
C LYS A 102 -11.68 43.64 21.47
N VAL A 103 -10.43 44.05 21.19
CA VAL A 103 -9.53 44.62 22.21
C VAL A 103 -8.71 45.75 21.59
N VAL A 104 -8.83 46.90 22.23
CA VAL A 104 -8.20 48.20 22.00
C VAL A 104 -6.67 48.08 21.87
N GLU A 105 -6.12 48.68 20.83
CA GLU A 105 -4.68 48.93 20.66
C GLU A 105 -4.15 49.75 21.86
N LYS A 106 -3.40 49.11 22.76
CA LYS A 106 -2.47 49.84 23.63
C LYS A 106 -1.11 49.86 22.97
N LYS A 107 -0.80 51.00 22.31
CA LYS A 107 0.56 51.44 22.00
C LYS A 107 1.40 51.40 23.28
N VAL A 108 2.36 50.47 23.35
CA VAL A 108 3.43 50.53 24.36
C VAL A 108 4.48 51.50 23.83
N THR A 109 4.54 52.69 24.43
CA THR A 109 5.59 53.68 24.22
C THR A 109 6.89 53.21 24.85
N VAL A 110 7.92 53.02 24.01
CA VAL A 110 9.28 52.72 24.44
C VAL A 110 9.86 53.97 25.12
N LYS A 111 10.08 53.94 26.44
CA LYS A 111 10.85 54.97 27.15
C LYS A 111 12.34 54.74 26.89
N LYS A 112 12.94 55.65 26.12
CA LYS A 112 14.39 55.78 25.89
C LYS A 112 15.07 56.16 27.21
N VAL A 113 15.82 55.23 27.83
CA VAL A 113 16.67 55.52 29.00
C VAL A 113 17.92 56.24 28.50
N VAL A 114 18.06 57.51 28.85
CA VAL A 114 19.25 58.33 28.57
C VAL A 114 20.29 58.07 29.66
N VAL A 115 21.42 57.50 29.28
CA VAL A 115 22.61 57.34 30.13
C VAL A 115 23.28 58.71 30.31
N LYS A 116 23.29 59.26 31.53
CA LYS A 116 24.14 60.41 31.88
C LYS A 116 25.52 59.90 32.35
N LYS A 117 26.57 60.26 31.62
CA LYS A 117 27.97 60.09 32.04
C LYS A 117 28.27 60.98 33.26
N PRO A 118 29.00 60.51 34.29
CA PRO A 118 29.47 61.37 35.37
C PRO A 118 30.66 62.21 34.90
N VAL A 119 30.63 63.52 35.14
CA VAL A 119 31.76 64.45 34.93
C VAL A 119 32.60 64.46 36.20
N VAL A 120 33.89 64.13 36.07
CA VAL A 120 34.91 64.22 37.13
C VAL A 120 35.30 65.69 37.32
N LYS A 121 35.25 66.21 38.55
CA LYS A 121 35.69 67.57 38.91
C LYS A 121 37.15 67.54 39.40
N LYS A 122 38.04 68.23 38.69
CA LYS A 122 39.03 69.18 39.23
C LYS A 122 39.45 70.13 38.14
#